data_AF-A0A4Q9QVK3-F1
#
_entry.id   AF-A0A4Q9QVK3-F1
#
_cell.length_a   1.000
_cell.length_b   1.000
_cell.length_c   1.000
_cell.angle_alpha   90.00
_cell.angle_beta   90.00
_cell.angle_gamma   90.00
#
_symmetry.space_group_name_H-M   'P 1'
#
loop_
_entity.id
_entity.type
_entity.pdbx_description
1 polymer ?
#
loop_
_entity_poly.entity_id
_entity_poly.type
_entity_poly.pdbx_seq_one_letter_code
_entity_poly.pdbx_strand_id
1 'polypeptide(L)'
;MKTEKLTFAHEFMVRGNHAVLEASDGVPVTEALEAAEDLLDAVLAGLRDLMAAPPVSHQATLVYYAAESAAALVCAAKAGLDAQENSHE
;
A
#
# COMPACT_ATOMS: atom_id res chain seq x y z
N MET A 1 23.97 -15.72 -4.59
CA MET A 1 23.30 -14.50 -5.07
C MET A 1 21.82 -14.65 -4.74
N LYS A 2 21.26 -13.82 -3.85
CA LYS A 2 19.80 -13.71 -3.71
C LYS A 2 19.30 -12.99 -4.97
N THR A 3 18.34 -13.58 -5.67
CA THR A 3 17.73 -12.95 -6.85
C THR A 3 16.72 -11.92 -6.35
N GLU A 4 16.94 -10.65 -6.69
CA GLU A 4 16.07 -9.56 -6.28
C GLU A 4 14.72 -9.63 -7.03
N LYS A 5 13.61 -9.51 -6.31
CA LYS A 5 12.27 -9.49 -6.89
C LYS A 5 11.95 -8.05 -7.29
N LEU A 6 11.71 -7.83 -8.57
CA LEU A 6 11.36 -6.52 -9.12
C LEU A 6 9.86 -6.45 -9.41
N THR A 7 9.31 -5.24 -9.32
CA THR A 7 7.96 -4.89 -9.77
C THR A 7 7.85 -5.06 -11.29
N PHE A 8 6.63 -5.34 -11.77
CA PHE A 8 6.34 -5.48 -13.20
C PHE A 8 5.13 -4.61 -13.57
N ALA A 9 5.30 -3.74 -14.57
CA ALA A 9 4.20 -2.97 -15.17
C ALA A 9 3.47 -3.81 -16.22
N HIS A 10 2.13 -3.91 -16.14
CA HIS A 10 1.33 -4.75 -17.05
C HIS A 10 0.44 -3.90 -17.96
N GLU A 11 0.51 -4.16 -19.28
CA GLU A 11 -0.13 -3.34 -20.33
C GLU A 11 -1.66 -3.25 -20.24
N PHE A 12 -2.32 -4.22 -19.60
CA PHE A 12 -3.77 -4.28 -19.42
C PHE A 12 -4.23 -3.76 -18.05
N MET A 13 -3.73 -2.60 -17.60
CA MET A 13 -4.19 -1.94 -16.38
C MET A 13 -5.73 -1.83 -16.35
N VAL A 14 -6.38 -2.65 -15.51
CA VAL A 14 -7.83 -2.62 -15.34
C VAL A 14 -8.17 -1.52 -14.33
N ARG A 15 -8.60 -0.36 -14.83
CA ARG A 15 -9.26 0.64 -13.98
C ARG A 15 -10.68 0.15 -13.62
N GLY A 16 -10.96 -0.03 -12.34
CA GLY A 16 -12.25 -0.52 -11.84
C GLY A 16 -12.18 -1.02 -10.40
N ASN A 17 -13.14 -1.85 -9.96
CA ASN A 17 -13.25 -2.38 -8.59
C ASN A 17 -12.01 -3.18 -8.08
N HIS A 18 -11.06 -3.47 -8.97
CA HIS A 18 -9.83 -4.23 -8.69
C HIS A 18 -8.61 -3.43 -9.20
N ALA A 19 -8.62 -2.11 -9.04
CA ALA A 19 -7.47 -1.27 -9.36
C ALA A 19 -6.29 -1.68 -8.44
N VAL A 20 -5.45 -2.57 -8.93
CA VAL A 20 -4.15 -2.86 -8.33
C VAL A 20 -3.29 -1.63 -8.62
N LEU A 21 -2.82 -0.97 -7.57
CA LEU A 21 -1.87 0.13 -7.70
C LEU A 21 -0.66 -0.40 -8.48
N GLU A 22 -0.38 0.20 -9.63
CA GLU A 22 0.78 -0.17 -10.44
C GLU A 22 2.02 0.38 -9.74
N ALA A 23 2.93 -0.50 -9.35
CA ALA A 23 4.25 -0.10 -8.92
C ALA A 23 5.08 0.29 -10.15
N SER A 24 5.91 1.33 -10.04
CA SER A 24 6.88 1.68 -11.08
C SER A 24 7.70 0.45 -11.45
N ASP A 25 7.81 0.17 -12.76
CA ASP A 25 8.53 -1.01 -13.27
C ASP A 25 10.00 -1.01 -12.85
N GLY A 26 10.55 -2.20 -12.54
CA GLY A 26 11.97 -2.37 -12.23
C GLY A 26 12.43 -1.86 -10.87
N VAL A 27 11.51 -1.61 -9.93
CA VAL A 27 11.82 -1.24 -8.53
C VAL A 27 11.82 -2.51 -7.67
N PRO A 28 12.74 -2.65 -6.70
CA PRO A 28 12.68 -3.75 -5.73
C PRO A 28 11.31 -3.79 -5.03
N VAL A 29 10.70 -4.98 -4.98
CA VAL A 29 9.35 -5.14 -4.40
C VAL A 29 9.33 -4.74 -2.92
N THR A 30 10.41 -4.97 -2.19
CA THR A 30 10.60 -4.51 -0.80
C THR A 30 10.52 -2.99 -0.70
N GLU A 31 11.32 -2.28 -1.49
CA GLU A 31 11.36 -0.81 -1.51
C GLU A 31 10.00 -0.22 -1.93
N ALA A 32 9.33 -0.85 -2.91
CA ALA A 32 8.01 -0.42 -3.35
C ALA A 32 6.94 -0.58 -2.24
N LEU A 33 6.98 -1.68 -1.47
CA LEU A 33 6.08 -1.92 -0.34
C LEU A 33 6.38 -0.98 0.83
N GLU A 34 7.65 -0.72 1.14
CA GLU A 34 8.06 0.26 2.15
C GLU A 34 7.57 1.67 1.80
N ALA A 35 7.79 2.11 0.56
CA ALA A 35 7.30 3.41 0.11
C ALA A 35 5.76 3.51 0.17
N ALA A 36 5.05 2.43 -0.16
CA ALA A 36 3.59 2.39 -0.06
C ALA A 36 3.10 2.49 1.39
N GLU A 37 3.79 1.83 2.32
CA GLU A 37 3.52 1.91 3.77
C GLU A 37 3.68 3.34 4.28
N ASP A 38 4.82 3.99 3.99
CA ASP A 38 5.12 5.36 4.42
C ASP A 38 4.09 6.38 3.89
N LEU A 39 3.69 6.24 2.62
CA LEU A 39 2.69 7.12 2.01
C LEU A 39 1.30 6.94 2.66
N LEU A 40 0.90 5.70 2.94
CA LEU A 40 -0.38 5.41 3.58
C LEU A 40 -0.41 5.90 5.02
N ASP A 41 0.70 5.78 5.76
CA ASP A 41 0.82 6.34 7.10
C ASP A 41 0.68 7.86 7.11
N ALA A 42 1.32 8.55 6.16
CA ALA A 42 1.16 10.00 6.00
C ALA A 42 -0.30 10.39 5.68
N VAL A 43 -0.97 9.64 4.80
CA VAL A 43 -2.40 9.85 4.49
C VAL A 43 -3.27 9.63 5.72
N LEU A 44 -3.05 8.55 6.48
CA LEU A 44 -3.81 8.26 7.69
C LEU A 44 -3.61 9.34 8.76
N ALA A 45 -2.38 9.84 8.92
CA ALA A 45 -2.09 10.95 9.82
C ALA A 45 -2.86 12.21 9.41
N GLY A 46 -2.79 12.62 8.14
CA GLY A 46 -3.51 13.78 7.63
C GLY A 46 -5.04 13.63 7.73
N LEU A 47 -5.58 12.43 7.49
CA LEU A 47 -7.01 12.17 7.65
C LEU A 47 -7.44 12.25 9.11
N ARG A 48 -6.62 11.78 10.07
CA ARG A 48 -6.91 11.93 11.50
C ARG A 48 -6.96 13.40 11.92
N ASP A 49 -6.00 14.19 11.46
CA ASP A 49 -5.97 15.63 11.73
C ASP A 49 -7.21 16.33 11.15
N LEU A 50 -7.59 15.99 9.92
CA LEU A 50 -8.81 16.51 9.29
C LEU A 50 -10.05 16.09 10.07
N MET A 51 -10.17 14.82 10.47
CA MET A 51 -11.29 14.31 11.26
C MET A 51 -11.42 14.97 12.64
N ALA A 52 -10.35 15.55 13.18
CA ALA A 52 -10.37 16.30 14.43
C ALA A 52 -11.00 17.72 14.29
N ALA A 53 -11.19 18.22 13.06
CA ALA A 53 -11.76 19.55 12.79
C ALA A 53 -13.29 19.50 12.59
N PRO A 54 -14.11 20.33 13.26
CA PRO A 54 -15.54 20.45 12.96
C PRO A 54 -15.82 21.26 11.66
N PRO A 55 -16.79 20.89 10.81
CA PRO A 55 -17.59 19.66 10.77
C PRO A 55 -17.07 18.70 9.70
N VAL A 56 -16.47 17.58 10.10
CA VAL A 56 -16.08 16.52 9.16
C VAL A 56 -17.29 15.74 8.68
N SER A 57 -17.35 15.48 7.37
CA SER A 57 -18.43 14.73 6.75
C SER A 57 -18.25 13.22 6.92
N HIS A 58 -19.36 12.48 6.90
CA HIS A 58 -19.36 11.01 6.87
C HIS A 58 -18.49 10.43 5.72
N GLN A 59 -18.35 11.16 4.62
CA GLN A 59 -17.50 10.76 3.49
C GLN A 59 -16.02 10.70 3.88
N ALA A 60 -15.53 11.63 4.71
CA ALA A 60 -14.13 11.61 5.17
C ALA A 60 -13.85 10.40 6.07
N THR A 61 -14.81 9.99 6.89
CA THR A 61 -14.72 8.75 7.69
C THR A 61 -14.60 7.51 6.80
N LEU A 62 -15.38 7.44 5.71
CA LEU A 62 -15.28 6.33 4.75
C LEU A 62 -13.92 6.30 4.04
N VAL A 63 -13.38 7.46 3.68
CA VAL A 63 -12.04 7.58 3.09
C VAL A 63 -10.96 7.12 4.08
N TYR A 64 -11.10 7.46 5.37
CA TYR A 64 -10.20 6.97 6.42
C TYR A 64 -10.19 5.44 6.50
N TYR A 65 -11.36 4.80 6.54
CA TYR A 65 -11.42 3.32 6.58
C TYR A 65 -10.89 2.65 5.31
N ALA A 66 -11.09 3.27 4.14
CA ALA A 66 -10.51 2.77 2.90
C ALA A 66 -8.97 2.84 2.93
N ALA A 67 -8.41 3.95 3.42
CA ALA A 67 -6.97 4.12 3.58
C ALA A 67 -6.39 3.13 4.62
N GLU A 68 -7.09 2.91 5.73
CA GLU A 68 -6.68 1.95 6.76
C GLU A 68 -6.68 0.51 6.23
N SER A 69 -7.69 0.15 5.43
CA SER A 69 -7.76 -1.16 4.77
C SER A 69 -6.62 -1.34 3.76
N ALA A 70 -6.28 -0.29 3.01
CA ALA A 70 -5.15 -0.33 2.08
C ALA A 70 -3.81 -0.53 2.82
N ALA A 71 -3.61 0.17 3.95
CA ALA A 71 -2.41 0.02 4.78
C ALA A 71 -2.28 -1.42 5.32
N ALA A 72 -3.39 -1.99 5.79
CA ALA A 72 -3.42 -3.38 6.25
C ALA A 72 -3.03 -4.38 5.16
N LEU A 73 -3.46 -4.16 3.91
CA LEU A 73 -3.10 -5.00 2.77
C LEU A 73 -1.61 -4.89 2.42
N VAL A 74 -1.04 -3.69 2.43
CA VAL A 74 0.39 -3.46 2.19
C VAL A 74 1.23 -4.15 3.29
N CYS A 75 0.83 -3.99 4.55
CA CYS A 75 1.48 -4.64 5.68
C CYS A 75 1.43 -6.18 5.56
N ALA A 76 0.29 -6.74 5.16
CA ALA A 76 0.15 -8.18 4.92
C ALA A 76 1.00 -8.67 3.74
N ALA A 77 1.09 -7.89 2.66
CA ALA A 77 1.93 -8.22 1.51
C ALA A 77 3.42 -8.23 1.89
N LYS A 78 3.86 -7.24 2.69
CA LYS A 78 5.24 -7.14 3.21
C LYS A 78 5.58 -8.31 4.12
N ALA A 79 4.72 -8.63 5.09
CA ALA A 79 4.90 -9.80 5.96
C ALA A 79 4.94 -11.12 5.18
N GLY A 80 4.12 -11.23 4.12
CA GLY A 80 4.15 -12.37 3.21
C GLY A 80 5.48 -12.50 2.47
N LEU A 81 6.10 -11.38 2.09
CA LEU A 81 7.42 -11.36 1.45
C LEU A 81 8.52 -11.83 2.42
N ASP A 82 8.54 -11.28 3.63
CA ASP A 82 9.51 -11.64 4.68
C ASP A 82 9.44 -13.13 5.03
N ALA A 83 8.22 -13.68 5.13
CA ALA A 83 8.00 -15.10 5.41
C ALA A 83 8.55 -16.01 4.28
N GLN A 84 8.46 -15.58 3.02
CA GLN A 84 9.01 -16.33 1.89
C GLN A 84 10.54 -16.30 1.89
N GLU A 85 11.17 -15.17 2.24
CA GLU A 85 12.63 -15.06 2.32
C GLU A 85 13.22 -15.94 3.41
N ASN A 86 12.58 -16.00 4.58
CA ASN A 86 13.00 -16.83 5.71
C ASN A 86 12.75 -18.34 5.52
N SER A 87 11.95 -18.73 4.54
CA SER A 87 11.67 -20.16 4.22
C SER A 87 12.70 -20.81 3.28
N HIS A 88 13.64 -20.01 2.76
CA HIS A 88 14.68 -20.42 1.82
C HIS A 88 16.11 -20.34 2.40
N GLU A 89 16.26 -20.05 3.70
CA GLU A 89 17.50 -20.17 4.49
C GLU A 89 17.52 -21.48 5.29
#